data_AF-A0A165WYE5-F1
#
_entry.id   AF-A0A165WYE5-F1
#
_cell.length_a   1.000
_cell.length_b   1.000
_cell.length_c   1.000
_cell.angle_alpha   90.00
_cell.angle_beta   90.00
_cell.angle_gamma   90.00
#
_symmetry.space_group_name_H-M   'P 1'
#
loop_
_entity.id
_entity.type
_entity.pdbx_description
1 polymer ?
#
loop_
_entity_poly.entity_id
_entity_poly.type
_entity_poly.pdbx_seq_one_letter_code
_entity_poly.pdbx_strand_id
1 'polypeptide(L)'
;MDSGGQHEQLDGHLPIFITAPGSTDVLMVTTVIIAIGAVLLAGVFYFSLHALPERMAHKYGRSHMQIVALLAILALFTHNNYFWIAALLLAAINLPDYETPLNSIAKTLRKSWKGDKPDD
;
A
#
# COMPACT_ATOMS: atom_id res chain seq x y z
N MET A 1 42.37 -50.06 37.53
CA MET A 1 43.01 -48.82 37.04
C MET A 1 43.26 -49.09 35.57
N ASP A 2 42.44 -48.62 34.62
CA ASP A 2 42.06 -47.24 34.42
C ASP A 2 40.67 -47.13 33.76
N SER A 3 39.79 -46.40 34.44
CA SER A 3 38.69 -45.57 33.93
C SER A 3 38.02 -45.93 32.60
N GLY A 4 37.06 -46.86 32.67
CA GLY A 4 35.92 -46.88 31.74
C GLY A 4 34.98 -45.72 32.02
N GLY A 5 35.37 -44.50 31.65
CA GLY A 5 34.62 -43.29 31.96
C GLY A 5 34.64 -42.28 30.82
N GLN A 6 33.47 -42.08 30.24
CA GLN A 6 33.05 -40.84 29.58
C GLN A 6 33.43 -40.63 28.09
N HIS A 7 33.10 -41.61 27.25
CA HIS A 7 32.39 -41.29 25.99
C HIS A 7 30.90 -41.12 26.27
N GLU A 8 30.60 -40.41 27.36
CA GLU A 8 29.25 -39.96 27.66
C GLU A 8 29.03 -38.84 26.66
N GLN A 9 28.51 -39.26 25.50
CA GLN A 9 27.65 -38.44 24.66
C GLN A 9 26.96 -37.48 25.62
N LEU A 10 27.37 -36.22 25.59
CA LEU A 10 26.63 -35.16 26.25
C LEU A 10 25.33 -35.06 25.44
N ASP A 11 24.42 -36.00 25.69
CA ASP A 11 23.00 -35.98 25.35
C ASP A 11 22.31 -34.93 26.23
N GLY A 12 22.94 -33.75 26.31
CA GLY A 12 22.32 -32.54 26.78
C GLY A 12 21.35 -32.15 25.69
N HIS A 13 20.08 -32.53 25.86
CA HIS A 13 18.90 -32.06 25.12
C HIS A 13 19.18 -30.73 24.39
N LEU A 14 19.58 -30.81 23.12
CA LEU A 14 19.72 -29.59 22.36
C LEU A 14 18.30 -29.01 22.26
N PRO A 15 18.13 -27.71 22.53
CA PRO A 15 16.82 -27.09 22.39
C PRO A 15 16.28 -27.37 20.99
N ILE A 16 14.97 -27.55 20.88
CA ILE A 16 14.28 -27.95 19.62
C ILE A 16 14.57 -27.04 18.41
N PHE A 17 15.16 -25.87 18.65
CA PHE A 17 15.50 -24.85 17.68
C PHE A 17 16.99 -24.86 17.25
N ILE A 18 17.82 -25.74 17.82
CA ILE A 18 19.22 -25.95 17.40
C ILE A 18 19.31 -27.25 16.58
N THR A 19 19.83 -27.15 15.34
CA THR A 19 19.93 -28.28 14.42
C THR A 19 21.29 -28.98 14.53
N ALA A 20 21.29 -30.30 14.65
CA ALA A 20 22.52 -31.12 14.65
C ALA A 20 23.14 -31.24 13.25
N PRO A 21 24.47 -31.45 13.14
CA PRO A 21 25.15 -31.58 11.85
C PRO A 21 24.55 -32.71 11.00
N GLY A 22 24.23 -32.45 9.73
CA GLY A 22 23.63 -33.42 8.82
C GLY A 22 22.10 -33.58 8.92
N SER A 23 21.45 -32.88 9.85
CA SER A 23 19.98 -32.84 9.99
C SER A 23 19.37 -31.61 9.28
N THR A 24 18.08 -31.69 8.93
CA THR A 24 17.34 -30.56 8.33
C THR A 24 17.16 -29.43 9.33
N ASP A 25 17.55 -28.21 8.96
CA ASP A 25 17.36 -27.03 9.78
C ASP A 25 15.90 -26.54 9.74
N VAL A 26 15.15 -26.93 10.77
CA VAL A 26 13.72 -26.62 10.91
C VAL A 26 13.47 -25.12 11.01
N LEU A 27 14.36 -24.36 11.67
CA LEU A 27 14.22 -22.90 11.77
C LEU A 27 14.46 -22.23 10.42
N MET A 28 15.48 -22.66 9.69
CA MET A 28 15.75 -22.15 8.34
C MET A 28 14.56 -22.40 7.43
N VAL A 29 14.02 -23.62 7.40
CA VAL A 29 12.85 -23.97 6.58
C VAL A 29 11.63 -23.14 6.99
N THR A 30 11.35 -23.02 8.29
CA THR A 30 10.22 -22.23 8.81
C THR A 30 10.35 -20.75 8.45
N THR A 31 11.55 -20.19 8.58
CA THR A 31 11.83 -18.79 8.23
C THR A 31 11.63 -18.54 6.75
N VAL A 32 12.06 -19.46 5.88
CA VAL A 32 11.83 -19.37 4.43
C VAL A 32 10.34 -19.40 4.11
N ILE A 33 9.57 -20.29 4.73
CA ILE A 33 8.11 -20.36 4.55
C ILE A 33 7.45 -19.04 4.99
N ILE A 34 7.82 -18.52 6.17
CA ILE A 34 7.30 -17.25 6.67
C ILE A 34 7.70 -16.10 5.74
N ALA A 35 8.94 -16.05 5.28
CA ALA A 35 9.44 -15.01 4.38
C ALA A 35 8.66 -15.00 3.05
N ILE A 36 8.43 -16.18 2.45
CA ILE A 36 7.61 -16.30 1.24
C ILE A 36 6.17 -15.84 1.53
N GLY A 37 5.57 -16.29 2.63
CA GLY A 37 4.22 -15.87 3.04
C GLY A 37 4.12 -14.36 3.25
N ALA A 38 5.10 -13.76 3.90
CA ALA A 38 5.17 -12.32 4.15
C ALA A 38 5.31 -11.52 2.84
N VAL A 39 6.14 -11.99 1.90
CA VAL A 39 6.28 -11.36 0.57
C VAL A 39 4.97 -11.45 -0.21
N LEU A 40 4.30 -12.60 -0.20
CA LEU A 40 3.00 -12.76 -0.88
C LEU A 40 1.92 -11.89 -0.23
N LEU A 41 1.85 -11.82 1.10
CA LEU A 41 0.93 -10.93 1.82
C LEU A 41 1.20 -9.47 1.50
N ALA A 42 2.46 -9.03 1.53
CA ALA A 42 2.86 -7.69 1.17
C ALA A 42 2.53 -7.37 -0.29
N GLY A 43 2.76 -8.31 -1.22
CA GLY A 43 2.43 -8.17 -2.63
C GLY A 43 0.92 -8.05 -2.86
N VAL A 44 0.11 -8.91 -2.26
CA VAL A 44 -1.36 -8.86 -2.34
C VAL A 44 -1.88 -7.55 -1.74
N PHE A 45 -1.35 -7.13 -0.58
CA PHE A 45 -1.69 -5.86 0.05
C PHE A 45 -1.35 -4.68 -0.86
N TYR A 46 -0.15 -4.69 -1.45
CA TYR A 46 0.33 -3.66 -2.37
C TYR A 46 -0.54 -3.54 -3.63
N PHE A 47 -0.86 -4.67 -4.28
CA PHE A 47 -1.75 -4.68 -5.45
C PHE A 47 -3.18 -4.25 -5.08
N SER A 48 -3.66 -4.68 -3.90
CA SER A 48 -4.99 -4.28 -3.39
C SER A 48 -5.07 -2.77 -3.11
N LEU A 49 -3.99 -2.17 -2.62
CA LEU A 49 -3.85 -0.72 -2.43
C LEU A 49 -3.68 0.04 -3.74
N HIS A 50 -3.06 -0.55 -4.77
CA HIS A 50 -3.02 0.04 -6.11
C HIS A 50 -4.37 -0.02 -6.83
N ALA A 51 -5.19 -1.03 -6.51
CA ALA A 51 -6.55 -1.13 -7.02
C ALA A 51 -7.55 -0.22 -6.25
N LEU A 52 -7.17 0.39 -5.10
CA LEU A 52 -7.99 1.39 -4.39
C LEU A 52 -8.24 2.63 -5.28
N PRO A 53 -7.21 3.26 -5.84
CA PRO A 53 -7.36 4.39 -6.77
C PRO A 53 -8.33 4.09 -7.92
N GLU A 54 -8.20 2.91 -8.54
CA GLU A 54 -9.02 2.55 -9.70
C GLU A 54 -10.51 2.38 -9.35
N ARG A 55 -10.81 1.74 -8.21
CA ARG A 55 -12.20 1.57 -7.75
C ARG A 55 -12.85 2.85 -7.23
N MET A 56 -12.06 3.79 -6.69
CA MET A 56 -12.58 5.08 -6.25
C MET A 56 -12.80 6.05 -7.42
N ALA A 57 -12.18 5.82 -8.58
CA ALA A 57 -12.37 6.61 -9.81
C ALA A 57 -13.81 6.53 -10.36
N HIS A 58 -14.59 5.54 -9.93
CA HIS A 58 -15.98 5.38 -10.33
C HIS A 58 -17.00 6.13 -9.45
N LYS A 59 -16.61 6.62 -8.24
CA LYS A 59 -17.56 7.25 -7.29
C LYS A 59 -17.38 8.75 -7.06
N TYR A 60 -16.25 9.36 -7.42
CA TYR A 60 -15.96 10.77 -7.13
C TYR A 60 -15.46 11.53 -8.36
N GLY A 61 -15.75 12.83 -8.42
CA GLY A 61 -15.38 13.72 -9.52
C GLY A 61 -13.90 13.61 -9.92
N ARG A 62 -13.66 13.77 -11.23
CA ARG A 62 -12.44 13.36 -11.95
C ARG A 62 -11.13 13.97 -11.42
N SER A 63 -11.16 15.13 -10.76
CA SER A 63 -9.97 15.89 -10.34
C SER A 63 -9.41 15.51 -8.97
N HIS A 64 -10.24 15.18 -7.98
CA HIS A 64 -9.77 14.76 -6.63
C HIS A 64 -8.97 13.44 -6.69
N MET A 65 -9.47 12.50 -7.49
CA MET A 65 -8.86 11.19 -7.71
C MET A 65 -7.50 11.27 -8.43
N GLN A 66 -7.28 12.28 -9.28
CA GLN A 66 -6.00 12.47 -9.97
C GLN A 66 -4.88 12.87 -9.01
N ILE A 67 -5.16 13.77 -8.06
CA ILE A 67 -4.16 14.20 -7.07
C ILE A 67 -3.77 13.03 -6.15
N VAL A 68 -4.76 12.24 -5.71
CA VAL A 68 -4.53 11.02 -4.92
C VAL A 68 -3.68 10.00 -5.70
N ALA A 69 -3.96 9.79 -6.99
CA ALA A 69 -3.18 8.89 -7.84
C ALA A 69 -1.73 9.37 -8.05
N LEU A 70 -1.51 10.68 -8.24
CA LEU A 70 -0.18 11.26 -8.36
C LEU A 70 0.64 11.10 -7.07
N LEU A 71 0.02 11.32 -5.90
CA LEU A 71 0.65 11.09 -4.59
C LEU A 71 1.04 9.62 -4.38
N ALA A 72 0.21 8.68 -4.83
CA ALA A 72 0.50 7.25 -4.75
C ALA A 72 1.67 6.84 -5.67
N ILE A 73 1.74 7.37 -6.90
CA ILE A 73 2.85 7.15 -7.83
C ILE A 73 4.15 7.76 -7.28
N LEU A 74 4.09 8.96 -6.69
CA LEU A 74 5.22 9.60 -6.03
C LEU A 74 5.72 8.79 -4.82
N ALA A 75 4.82 8.26 -4.00
CA ALA A 75 5.16 7.41 -2.85
C ALA A 75 5.94 6.16 -3.29
N LEU A 76 5.54 5.58 -4.43
CA LEU A 76 6.18 4.41 -5.00
C LEU A 76 7.56 4.72 -5.59
N PHE A 77 7.67 5.78 -6.38
CA PHE A 77 8.93 6.18 -7.00
C PHE A 77 9.98 6.56 -5.94
N THR A 78 9.54 7.23 -4.88
CA THR A 78 10.43 7.74 -3.82
C THR A 78 10.65 6.72 -2.70
N HIS A 79 9.85 5.65 -2.64
CA HIS A 79 9.79 4.68 -1.54
C HIS A 79 9.63 5.32 -0.15
N ASN A 80 8.93 6.45 -0.10
CA ASN A 80 8.77 7.25 1.12
C ASN A 80 7.32 7.18 1.62
N ASN A 81 7.17 6.61 2.82
CA ASN A 81 5.88 6.35 3.47
C ASN A 81 5.05 7.61 3.75
N TYR A 82 5.68 8.79 3.85
CA TYR A 82 4.94 10.04 4.07
C TYR A 82 3.95 10.34 2.93
N PHE A 83 4.34 10.11 1.69
CA PHE A 83 3.47 10.33 0.53
C PHE A 83 2.33 9.32 0.47
N TRP A 84 2.57 8.08 0.90
CA TRP A 84 1.53 7.07 0.99
C TRP A 84 0.49 7.40 2.06
N ILE A 85 0.93 7.82 3.24
CA ILE A 85 0.04 8.29 4.32
C ILE A 85 -0.75 9.53 3.87
N ALA A 86 -0.10 10.49 3.20
CA ALA A 86 -0.76 11.68 2.67
C ALA A 86 -1.82 11.34 1.61
N ALA A 87 -1.54 10.38 0.71
CA ALA A 87 -2.49 9.93 -0.30
C ALA A 87 -3.75 9.31 0.32
N LEU A 88 -3.57 8.45 1.34
CA LEU A 88 -4.68 7.83 2.07
C LEU A 88 -5.49 8.85 2.87
N LEU A 89 -4.82 9.77 3.56
CA LEU A 89 -5.49 10.82 4.32
C LEU A 89 -6.31 11.74 3.40
N LEU A 90 -5.72 12.12 2.26
CA LEU A 90 -6.39 12.95 1.27
C LEU A 90 -7.58 12.23 0.62
N ALA A 91 -7.46 10.93 0.35
CA ALA A 91 -8.55 10.12 -0.18
C ALA A 91 -9.69 9.90 0.83
N ALA A 92 -9.39 9.90 2.13
CA ALA A 92 -10.39 9.76 3.19
C ALA A 92 -11.21 11.05 3.39
N ILE A 93 -10.67 12.20 3.01
CA ILE A 93 -11.35 13.49 3.12
C ILE A 93 -12.05 13.81 1.80
N ASN A 94 -13.37 13.94 1.83
CA ASN A 94 -14.13 14.41 0.67
C ASN A 94 -13.84 15.90 0.46
N LEU A 95 -13.04 16.25 -0.56
CA LEU A 95 -12.94 17.63 -1.01
C LEU A 95 -14.26 18.02 -1.71
N PRO A 96 -14.87 19.17 -1.38
CA PRO A 96 -16.07 19.61 -2.05
C PRO A 96 -15.79 19.94 -3.52
N ASP A 97 -16.79 19.75 -4.38
CA ASP A 97 -16.68 20.03 -5.81
C ASP A 97 -16.65 21.55 -6.05
N TYR A 98 -15.46 22.06 -6.38
CA TYR A 98 -15.22 23.47 -6.68
C TYR A 98 -15.47 23.82 -8.16
N GLU A 99 -15.52 22.83 -9.06
CA GLU A 99 -15.71 23.05 -10.50
C GLU A 99 -17.16 23.38 -10.84
N THR A 100 -18.11 22.70 -10.19
CA THR A 100 -19.55 22.91 -10.42
C THR A 100 -19.98 24.36 -10.14
N PRO A 101 -19.63 24.99 -9.00
CA PRO A 101 -19.92 26.40 -8.74
C PRO A 101 -19.27 27.35 -9.75
N LEU A 102 -17.97 27.16 -10.07
CA LEU A 102 -17.24 27.99 -11.02
C LEU A 102 -17.86 27.95 -12.43
N ASN A 103 -18.24 26.75 -12.90
CA ASN A 103 -18.93 26.59 -14.17
C ASN A 103 -20.30 27.27 -14.18
N SER A 104 -21.03 27.27 -13.05
CA SER A 104 -22.31 27.98 -12.93
C SER A 104 -22.15 29.50 -13.10
N ILE A 105 -21.09 30.07 -12.51
CA ILE A 105 -20.77 31.51 -12.62
C ILE A 105 -20.39 31.84 -14.06
N ALA A 106 -19.52 31.05 -14.68
CA ALA A 106 -19.11 31.24 -16.07
C ALA A 106 -20.29 31.15 -17.05
N LYS A 107 -21.22 30.21 -16.84
CA LYS A 107 -22.46 30.08 -17.63
C LYS A 107 -23.35 31.30 -17.48
N THR A 108 -23.53 31.79 -16.26
CA THR A 108 -24.39 32.93 -15.97
C THR A 108 -23.82 34.21 -16.56
N LEU A 109 -22.50 34.43 -16.41
CA LEU A 109 -21.79 35.54 -17.02
C LEU A 109 -21.87 35.51 -18.55
N ARG A 110 -21.66 34.33 -19.15
CA ARG A 110 -21.77 34.15 -20.60
C ARG A 110 -23.19 34.39 -21.12
N LYS A 111 -24.21 34.00 -20.35
CA LYS A 111 -25.61 34.30 -20.68
C LYS A 111 -25.90 35.79 -20.59
N SER A 112 -25.43 36.47 -19.54
CA SER A 112 -25.58 37.92 -19.38
C SER A 112 -24.87 38.72 -20.47
N TRP A 113 -23.67 38.30 -20.87
CA TRP A 113 -22.92 38.96 -21.94
C TRP A 113 -23.51 38.73 -23.34
N LYS A 114 -24.16 37.57 -23.55
CA LYS A 114 -24.82 37.23 -24.82
C LYS A 114 -26.22 37.85 -24.93
N GLY A 115 -26.82 38.24 -23.81
CA GLY A 115 -28.12 38.91 -23.72
C GLY A 115 -27.99 40.42 -23.79
N ASP A 116 -27.69 40.94 -24.97
CA ASP A 116 -28.08 42.28 -25.43
C ASP A 116 -27.96 42.41 -26.96
N LYS A 117 -28.18 41.32 -27.70
CA LYS A 117 -28.52 41.41 -29.12
C LYS A 117 -29.99 41.03 -29.25
N PRO A 118 -30.89 42.00 -29.49
CA PRO A 118 -32.26 41.69 -29.87
C PRO A 118 -32.23 40.86 -31.15
N ASP A 119 -33.06 39.83 -31.19
CA ASP A 119 -33.26 39.02 -32.38
C ASP A 119 -34.20 39.82 -33.29
N ASP A 120 -33.65 40.38 -34.38
CA ASP A 120 -34.40 41.05 -35.46
C ASP A 120 -35.35 40.09 -36.20
#